data_AF-A0A4Q5S2R2-F1
#
_entry.id   AF-A0A4Q5S2R2-F1
#
_cell.length_a   1.000
_cell.length_b   1.000
_cell.length_c   1.000
_cell.angle_alpha   90.00
_cell.angle_beta   90.00
_cell.angle_gamma   90.00
#
_symmetry.space_group_name_H-M   'P 1'
#
loop_
_entity.id
_entity.type
_entity.pdbx_description
1 polymer ?
#
loop_
_entity_poly.entity_id
_entity_poly.type
_entity_poly.pdbx_seq_one_letter_code
_entity_poly.pdbx_strand_id
1 'polypeptide(L)'
;MTKKSSVVFLILLCFKLASAQQTDSLKKLPEVVIKAYLSQQPLLTVPAAVGTVNYQQLQIQPDFSLVPAVNTIPGVRMEERSPGSYRLSIRGSLLRSPFGVRNVKFYMDEFP
;
A
#
# COMPACT_ATOMS: atom_id res chain seq x y z
N MET A 1 -22.71 16.33 -59.45
CA MET A 1 -23.27 15.94 -58.13
C MET A 1 -22.33 15.11 -57.25
N THR A 2 -21.17 14.67 -57.72
CA THR A 2 -20.26 13.74 -57.01
C THR A 2 -19.44 14.36 -55.86
N LYS A 3 -19.09 15.65 -55.93
CA LYS A 3 -18.28 16.32 -54.88
C LYS A 3 -18.99 16.45 -53.52
N LYS A 4 -20.32 16.65 -53.51
CA LYS A 4 -21.11 16.78 -52.26
C LYS A 4 -21.21 15.45 -51.50
N SER A 5 -21.31 14.33 -52.21
CA SER A 5 -21.36 12.99 -51.61
C SER A 5 -20.04 12.59 -50.95
N SER A 6 -18.91 12.99 -51.55
CA SER A 6 -17.57 12.69 -51.02
C SER A 6 -17.26 13.45 -49.72
N VAL A 7 -17.75 14.69 -49.57
CA VAL A 7 -17.61 15.46 -48.31
C VAL A 7 -18.45 14.85 -47.19
N VAL A 8 -19.67 14.41 -47.48
CA VAL A 8 -20.54 13.74 -46.50
C VAL A 8 -19.91 12.42 -46.03
N PHE A 9 -19.30 11.66 -46.94
CA PHE A 9 -18.59 10.43 -46.60
C PHE A 9 -17.37 10.69 -45.69
N LEU A 10 -16.62 11.76 -45.94
CA LEU A 10 -15.47 12.14 -45.12
C LEU A 10 -15.88 12.55 -43.69
N ILE A 11 -17.00 13.26 -43.56
CA ILE A 11 -17.56 13.68 -42.25
C ILE A 11 -18.04 12.45 -41.45
N LEU A 12 -18.69 11.49 -42.11
CA LEU A 12 -19.12 10.23 -41.50
C LEU A 12 -17.93 9.38 -41.01
N LEU A 13 -16.82 9.40 -41.74
CA LEU A 13 -15.59 8.69 -41.35
C LEU A 13 -14.94 9.31 -40.10
N CYS A 14 -14.89 10.64 -40.00
CA CYS A 14 -14.37 11.34 -38.82
C CYS A 14 -15.19 11.06 -37.55
N PHE A 15 -16.52 10.92 -37.67
CA PHE A 15 -17.37 10.59 -36.52
C PHE A 15 -17.09 9.19 -35.96
N LYS A 16 -16.73 8.22 -36.80
CA LYS A 16 -16.36 6.86 -36.34
C LYS A 16 -15.01 6.82 -35.62
N LEU A 17 -14.08 7.68 -36.01
CA LEU A 17 -12.76 7.80 -35.37
C LEU A 17 -12.86 8.41 -33.97
N ALA A 18 -13.74 9.39 -33.77
CA ALA A 18 -13.93 10.04 -32.46
C ALA A 18 -14.53 9.12 -31.39
N SER A 19 -15.38 8.16 -31.77
CA SER A 19 -15.98 7.20 -30.82
C SER A 19 -15.13 5.94 -30.55
N ALA A 20 -13.96 5.81 -31.19
CA ALA A 20 -13.06 4.67 -30.99
C ALA A 20 -12.11 4.85 -29.79
N GLN A 21 -12.20 5.96 -29.07
CA GLN A 21 -11.31 6.26 -27.96
C GLN A 21 -11.72 5.48 -26.72
N GLN A 22 -10.97 4.42 -26.43
CA GLN A 22 -11.16 3.55 -25.29
C GLN A 22 -10.88 4.33 -24.00
N THR A 23 -11.80 4.27 -23.04
CA THR A 23 -11.67 4.93 -21.74
C THR A 23 -10.41 4.44 -21.03
N ASP A 24 -9.59 5.40 -20.59
CA ASP A 24 -8.30 5.15 -19.94
C ASP A 24 -8.46 4.24 -18.72
N SER A 25 -7.54 3.28 -18.58
CA SER A 25 -7.53 2.22 -17.57
C SER A 25 -7.08 2.69 -16.18
N LEU A 26 -7.29 3.98 -15.85
CA LEU A 26 -6.90 4.58 -14.59
C LEU A 26 -7.67 3.94 -13.42
N LYS A 27 -7.05 2.95 -12.78
CA LYS A 27 -7.50 2.40 -11.50
C LYS A 27 -7.10 3.35 -10.38
N LYS A 28 -8.08 3.98 -9.74
CA LYS A 28 -7.86 4.74 -8.50
C LYS A 28 -7.54 3.74 -7.37
N LEU A 29 -6.33 3.83 -6.82
CA LEU A 29 -6.00 3.08 -5.62
C LEU A 29 -6.68 3.71 -4.39
N PRO A 30 -7.15 2.90 -3.43
CA PRO A 30 -7.66 3.43 -2.17
C PRO A 30 -6.53 4.14 -1.41
N GLU A 31 -6.89 5.25 -0.77
CA GLU A 31 -5.98 6.01 0.10
C GLU A 31 -5.71 5.22 1.39
N VAL A 32 -4.44 5.18 1.81
CA VAL A 32 -4.03 4.54 3.06
C VAL A 32 -3.90 5.62 4.14
N VAL A 33 -4.85 5.63 5.08
CA VAL A 33 -4.86 6.53 6.24
C VAL A 33 -4.11 5.85 7.39
N ILE A 34 -3.18 6.59 8.01
CA ILE A 34 -2.36 6.06 9.10
C ILE A 34 -2.46 7.00 10.29
N LYS A 35 -2.57 6.44 11.49
CA LYS A 35 -2.54 7.21 12.74
C LYS A 35 -1.09 7.45 13.14
N ALA A 36 -0.55 8.61 12.80
CA ALA A 36 0.75 9.08 13.29
C ALA A 36 0.52 10.28 14.21
N TYR A 37 1.08 10.27 15.42
CA TYR A 37 0.97 11.37 16.40
C TYR A 37 -0.47 11.89 16.61
N LEU A 38 -1.29 11.12 17.34
CA LEU A 38 -2.63 11.48 17.87
C LEU A 38 -3.67 12.05 16.86
N SER A 39 -3.37 12.14 15.56
CA SER A 39 -4.27 12.61 14.52
C SER A 39 -4.23 11.69 13.30
N GLN A 40 -5.36 11.53 12.61
CA GLN A 40 -5.43 10.76 11.36
C GLN A 40 -4.92 11.64 10.24
N GLN A 41 -3.87 11.21 9.54
CA GLN A 41 -3.33 11.94 8.39
C GLN A 41 -3.09 10.99 7.21
N PRO A 42 -3.25 11.49 5.96
CA PRO A 42 -2.84 10.74 4.78
C PRO A 42 -1.35 10.41 4.83
N LEU A 43 -0.97 9.19 4.45
CA LEU A 43 0.42 8.72 4.45
C LEU A 43 1.39 9.71 3.79
N LEU A 44 1.00 10.33 2.68
CA LEU A 44 1.85 11.28 1.93
C LEU A 44 2.16 12.59 2.68
N THR A 45 1.36 12.92 3.68
CA THR A 45 1.49 14.15 4.48
C THR A 45 2.20 13.93 5.79
N VAL A 46 2.40 12.67 6.20
CA VAL A 46 3.03 12.34 7.49
C VAL A 46 4.53 12.66 7.41
N PRO A 47 5.07 13.53 8.28
CA PRO A 47 6.50 13.87 8.29
C PRO A 47 7.34 12.78 9.01
N ALA A 48 7.04 11.51 8.76
CA ALA A 48 7.72 10.36 9.35
C ALA A 48 7.81 9.22 8.32
N ALA A 49 8.82 8.36 8.48
CA ALA A 49 8.92 7.16 7.67
C ALA A 49 7.93 6.11 8.17
N VAL A 50 7.03 5.67 7.28
CA VAL A 50 6.00 4.71 7.60
C VAL A 50 6.03 3.56 6.61
N GLY A 51 5.99 2.33 7.12
CA GLY A 51 5.83 1.11 6.32
C GLY A 51 4.48 0.47 6.66
N THR A 52 3.76 0.01 5.64
CA THR A 52 2.44 -0.62 5.79
C THR A 52 2.47 -2.01 5.16
N VAL A 53 1.86 -2.98 5.84
CA VAL A 53 1.58 -4.31 5.28
C VAL A 53 0.08 -4.44 5.10
N ASN A 54 -0.37 -4.56 3.85
CA ASN A 54 -1.78 -4.70 3.50
C ASN A 54 -2.20 -6.17 3.47
N TYR A 55 -3.52 -6.40 3.48
CA TYR A 55 -4.09 -7.74 3.44
C TYR A 55 -3.60 -8.59 2.25
N GLN A 56 -3.51 -8.01 1.05
CA GLN A 56 -2.98 -8.74 -0.12
C GLN A 56 -1.51 -9.16 0.04
N GLN A 57 -0.72 -8.37 0.77
CA GLN A 57 0.67 -8.71 1.07
C GLN A 57 0.77 -9.79 2.15
N LEU A 58 -0.19 -9.86 3.08
CA LEU A 58 -0.27 -10.95 4.05
C LEU A 58 -0.69 -12.27 3.38
N GLN A 59 -1.64 -12.23 2.45
CA GLN A 59 -2.17 -13.43 1.78
C GLN A 59 -1.14 -14.20 0.94
N ILE A 60 -0.08 -13.54 0.48
CA ILE A 60 1.01 -14.18 -0.27
C ILE A 60 2.10 -14.76 0.64
N GLN A 61 1.98 -14.57 1.96
CA GLN A 61 2.90 -15.08 2.96
C GLN A 61 2.29 -16.27 3.69
N PRO A 62 3.09 -17.09 4.39
CA PRO A 62 2.56 -18.18 5.21
C PRO A 62 1.66 -17.68 6.35
N ASP A 63 0.47 -18.27 6.51
CA ASP A 63 -0.55 -17.84 7.48
C ASP A 63 -0.11 -17.91 8.94
N PHE A 64 0.85 -18.77 9.25
CA PHE A 64 1.29 -19.07 10.61
C PHE A 64 2.36 -18.12 11.16
N SER A 65 2.87 -17.18 10.36
CA SER A 65 3.92 -16.26 10.82
C SER A 65 3.87 -14.90 10.14
N LEU A 66 3.94 -13.84 10.95
CA LEU A 66 4.08 -12.46 10.47
C LEU A 66 5.53 -12.10 10.11
N VAL A 67 6.50 -12.93 10.50
CA VAL A 67 7.94 -12.71 10.27
C VAL A 67 8.24 -12.35 8.82
N PRO A 68 7.85 -13.14 7.81
CA PRO A 68 8.20 -12.83 6.43
C PRO A 68 7.52 -11.54 5.93
N ALA A 69 6.27 -11.30 6.33
CA ALA A 69 5.54 -10.10 5.94
C ALA A 69 6.18 -8.82 6.52
N VAL A 70 6.49 -8.81 7.82
CA VAL A 70 7.12 -7.66 8.50
C VAL A 70 8.52 -7.39 7.92
N ASN A 71 9.26 -8.43 7.57
CA ASN A 71 10.59 -8.32 6.97
C ASN A 71 10.60 -7.75 5.54
N THR A 72 9.44 -7.48 4.94
CA THR A 72 9.35 -6.72 3.68
C THR A 72 9.57 -5.22 3.88
N ILE A 73 9.42 -4.71 5.11
CA ILE A 73 9.58 -3.29 5.41
C ILE A 73 11.07 -2.95 5.59
N PRO A 74 11.62 -1.97 4.84
CA PRO A 74 13.00 -1.57 4.98
C PRO A 74 13.30 -0.96 6.36
N GLY A 75 14.44 -1.35 6.93
CA GLY A 75 14.85 -0.89 8.27
C GLY A 75 14.09 -1.54 9.42
N VAL A 76 13.26 -2.55 9.15
CA VAL A 76 12.60 -3.39 10.15
C VAL A 76 13.08 -4.83 10.02
N ARG A 77 13.31 -5.49 11.14
CA ARG A 77 13.68 -6.91 11.17
C ARG A 77 12.95 -7.62 12.31
N MET A 78 12.18 -8.64 11.95
CA MET A 78 11.49 -9.54 12.88
C MET A 78 12.13 -10.92 12.84
N GLU A 79 12.31 -11.52 14.02
CA GLU A 79 12.86 -12.87 14.20
C GLU A 79 12.03 -13.64 15.23
N GLU A 80 11.70 -14.89 14.92
CA GLU A 80 11.10 -15.82 15.88
C GLU A 80 12.21 -16.66 16.52
N ARG A 81 12.21 -16.78 17.85
CA ARG A 81 13.20 -17.60 18.59
C ARG A 81 12.64 -18.90 19.14
N SER A 82 11.36 -18.91 19.42
CA SER A 82 10.56 -20.06 19.80
C SER A 82 9.11 -19.75 19.41
N PRO A 83 8.23 -20.75 19.31
CA PRO A 83 6.83 -20.52 18.99
C PRO A 83 6.22 -19.40 19.86
N GLY A 84 5.75 -18.33 19.22
CA GLY A 84 5.16 -17.16 19.89
C GLY A 84 6.14 -16.17 20.52
N SER A 85 7.45 -16.41 20.45
CA SER A 85 8.48 -15.49 20.96
C SER A 85 9.17 -14.75 19.82
N TYR A 86 8.81 -13.49 19.64
CA TYR A 86 9.32 -12.64 18.58
C TYR A 86 10.26 -11.56 19.11
N ARG A 87 11.27 -11.26 18.31
CA ARG A 87 12.12 -10.09 18.44
C ARG A 87 11.81 -9.16 17.28
N LEU A 88 11.56 -7.90 17.58
CA LEU A 88 11.31 -6.87 16.57
C LEU A 88 12.36 -5.79 16.72
N SER A 89 13.05 -5.47 15.63
CA SER A 89 13.95 -4.32 15.56
C SER A 89 13.54 -3.33 14.49
N ILE A 90 13.70 -2.04 14.81
CA ILE A 90 13.42 -0.92 13.93
C ILE A 90 14.64 0.00 14.00
N ARG A 91 15.36 0.14 12.87
CA ARG A 91 16.56 0.98 12.72
C ARG A 91 17.61 0.76 13.85
N GLY A 92 17.80 -0.50 14.24
CA GLY A 92 18.75 -0.90 15.29
C GLY A 92 18.20 -0.87 16.72
N SER A 93 17.03 -0.29 16.97
CA SER A 93 16.36 -0.40 18.28
C SER A 93 15.59 -1.72 18.36
N LEU A 94 15.67 -2.43 19.49
CA LEU A 94 15.21 -3.82 19.60
C LEU A 94 14.23 -4.02 20.75
N LEU A 95 13.11 -4.67 20.46
CA LEU A 95 12.14 -5.22 21.39
C LEU A 95 12.45 -6.72 21.59
N ARG A 96 12.83 -7.13 22.80
CA ARG A 96 13.19 -8.54 23.13
C ARG A 96 12.31 -9.19 24.19
N SER A 97 11.50 -8.43 24.90
CA SER A 97 10.63 -8.89 25.97
C SER A 97 9.45 -7.91 26.10
N PRO A 98 8.25 -8.37 26.49
CA PRO A 98 7.10 -7.50 26.72
C PRO A 98 7.39 -6.37 27.73
N PHE A 99 8.33 -6.58 28.66
CA PHE A 99 8.74 -5.56 29.65
C PHE A 99 10.08 -4.89 29.30
N GLY A 100 10.80 -5.41 28.31
CA GLY A 100 12.13 -4.95 27.90
C GLY A 100 12.07 -3.98 26.72
N VAL A 101 11.18 -2.99 26.81
CA VAL A 101 10.85 -2.05 25.73
C VAL A 101 11.91 -0.95 25.67
N ARG A 102 12.81 -0.99 24.67
CA ARG A 102 13.74 0.12 24.38
C ARG A 102 13.29 0.81 23.11
N ASN A 103 12.65 1.97 23.24
CA ASN A 103 12.29 2.88 22.14
C ASN A 103 11.42 2.30 21.00
N VAL A 104 10.92 1.07 21.11
CA VAL A 104 10.00 0.43 20.16
C VAL A 104 8.72 0.10 20.89
N LYS A 105 7.61 0.73 20.53
CA LYS A 105 6.29 0.43 21.10
C LYS A 105 5.51 -0.43 20.13
N PHE A 106 4.76 -1.39 20.67
CA PHE A 106 3.78 -2.16 19.92
C PHE A 106 2.40 -1.68 20.36
N TYR A 107 1.43 -1.71 19.44
CA TYR A 107 0.04 -1.39 19.76
C TYR A 107 -0.84 -2.39 19.00
N MET A 108 -1.84 -2.93 19.67
CA MET A 108 -2.88 -3.78 19.09
C MET A 108 -4.22 -3.19 19.48
N ASP A 109 -5.06 -2.88 18.50
CA ASP A 109 -6.37 -2.25 18.71
C ASP A 109 -6.30 -1.00 19.62
N GLU A 110 -5.26 -0.18 19.43
CA GLU A 110 -4.96 1.04 20.21
C GLU A 110 -4.43 0.81 21.64
N PHE A 111 -4.29 -0.44 22.07
CA PHE A 111 -3.70 -0.80 23.35
C PHE A 111 -2.21 -1.13 23.21
N PRO A 112 -1.32 -0.55 24.05
CA PRO A 112 0.11 -0.84 24.04
C PRO A 112 0.47 -2.25 24.52
#